data_AF-K1T6D9-F1
#
_entry.id   AF-K1T6D9-F1
#
_cell.length_a   1.000
_cell.length_b   1.000
_cell.length_c   1.000
_cell.angle_alpha   90.00
_cell.angle_beta   90.00
_cell.angle_gamma   90.00
#
_symmetry.space_group_name_H-M   'P 1'
#
loop_
_entity.id
_entity.type
_entity.pdbx_description
1 polymer ?
#
loop_
_entity_poly.entity_id
_entity_poly.type
_entity_poly.pdbx_seq_one_letter_code
_entity_poly.pdbx_strand_id
1 'polypeptide(L)'
;NFDGRNHTVSGVRIGTELAPLEQKSVGFFDVLANGATLSNLNLTNVAVYGKITADYERPFVGGLVGGNLGMGKNARIDHCSVVGGIVSTEGKQWAYGGGLTASLYLDAYLTNSWTDVTVQVKSTEGLCSAGGLVATNSNGSMIANCAALGDVTAISGYTTSSKVSASVGGLVGQATGLFHNCYAAGNVALTMAITPDEPAVGSLIGQMSTGRSYNGIVTDCYYNSKATVS
;
A
#
# COMPACT_ATOMS: atom_id res chain seq x y z
N ASN A 1 20.82 4.96 0.72
CA ASN A 1 20.97 4.05 -0.43
C ASN A 1 21.25 2.66 0.11
N PHE A 2 20.49 1.68 -0.34
CA PHE A 2 20.67 0.28 0.00
C PHE A 2 20.52 -0.56 -1.28
N ASP A 3 21.51 -1.40 -1.56
CA ASP A 3 21.48 -2.35 -2.66
C ASP A 3 21.58 -3.76 -2.10
N GLY A 4 20.50 -4.53 -2.26
CA GLY A 4 20.44 -5.92 -1.83
C GLY A 4 21.22 -6.86 -2.73
N ARG A 5 21.73 -6.42 -3.90
CA ARG A 5 22.50 -7.24 -4.84
C ARG A 5 21.83 -8.56 -5.22
N ASN A 6 20.51 -8.53 -5.36
CA ASN A 6 19.61 -9.66 -5.63
C ASN A 6 19.55 -10.70 -4.51
N HIS A 7 20.05 -10.38 -3.31
CA HIS A 7 19.91 -11.25 -2.16
C HIS A 7 18.47 -11.26 -1.62
N THR A 8 18.17 -12.36 -0.93
CA THR A 8 16.89 -12.58 -0.27
C THR A 8 17.08 -12.58 1.24
N VAL A 9 16.21 -11.87 1.95
CA VAL A 9 16.02 -11.98 3.39
C VAL A 9 14.76 -12.79 3.64
N SER A 10 14.88 -13.89 4.39
CA SER A 10 13.76 -14.80 4.65
C SER A 10 13.33 -14.76 6.11
N GLY A 11 12.03 -14.96 6.35
CA GLY A 11 11.47 -15.04 7.71
C GLY A 11 11.36 -13.67 8.38
N VAL A 12 11.03 -12.63 7.61
CA VAL A 12 10.83 -11.27 8.13
C VAL A 12 9.60 -11.25 9.02
N ARG A 13 9.79 -10.92 10.32
CA ARG A 13 8.71 -10.81 11.31
C ARG A 13 8.78 -9.48 12.04
N ILE A 14 7.73 -8.68 11.95
CA ILE A 14 7.59 -7.40 12.63
C ILE A 14 6.21 -7.36 13.28
N GLY A 15 6.15 -7.37 14.60
CA GLY A 15 4.91 -7.56 15.34
C GLY A 15 4.27 -8.93 15.10
N THR A 16 3.09 -9.13 15.67
CA THR A 16 2.24 -10.32 15.49
C THR A 16 0.77 -9.89 15.42
N GLU A 17 -0.12 -10.80 15.04
CA GLU A 17 -1.57 -10.53 15.06
C GLU A 17 -2.08 -10.13 16.45
N LEU A 18 -1.61 -10.82 17.50
CA LEU A 18 -2.02 -10.56 18.88
C LEU A 18 -1.25 -9.40 19.54
N ALA A 19 -0.06 -9.10 19.04
CA ALA A 19 0.77 -7.98 19.49
C ALA A 19 1.39 -7.26 18.28
N PRO A 20 0.60 -6.46 17.54
CA PRO A 20 1.12 -5.64 16.45
C PRO A 20 2.12 -4.60 16.96
N LEU A 21 3.08 -4.20 16.13
CA LEU A 21 4.01 -3.14 16.49
C LEU A 21 3.31 -1.78 16.48
N GLU A 22 3.36 -1.06 17.61
CA GLU A 22 2.73 0.24 17.74
C GLU A 22 3.66 1.39 17.30
N GLN A 23 3.70 1.65 16.00
CA GLN A 23 4.52 2.72 15.39
C GLN A 23 3.85 3.35 14.17
N LYS A 24 4.23 4.60 13.87
CA LYS A 24 3.68 5.37 12.74
C LYS A 24 4.01 4.76 11.38
N SER A 25 5.08 4.00 11.32
CA SER A 25 5.65 3.44 10.11
C SER A 25 6.24 2.09 10.46
N VAL A 26 5.79 1.05 9.78
CA VAL A 26 6.18 -0.33 10.07
C VAL A 26 6.48 -1.04 8.76
N GLY A 27 7.71 -1.49 8.62
CA GLY A 27 8.21 -2.28 7.50
C GLY A 27 9.66 -2.66 7.72
N PHE A 28 10.24 -3.45 6.81
CA PHE A 28 11.66 -3.81 6.92
C PHE A 28 12.57 -2.57 6.98
N PHE A 29 12.20 -1.52 6.25
CA PHE A 29 12.64 -0.15 6.46
C PHE A 29 11.47 0.69 6.99
N ASP A 30 11.79 1.67 7.82
CA ASP A 30 10.84 2.69 8.28
C ASP A 30 10.45 3.62 7.12
N VAL A 31 11.26 4.66 6.87
CA VAL A 31 11.09 5.61 5.77
C VAL A 31 12.37 5.71 4.96
N LEU A 32 12.24 6.11 3.70
CA LEU A 32 13.37 6.49 2.85
C LEU A 32 13.61 7.99 2.95
N ALA A 33 14.88 8.40 2.99
CA ALA A 33 15.26 9.82 2.95
C ALA A 33 15.09 10.41 1.53
N ASN A 34 15.20 11.73 1.42
CA ASN A 34 15.17 12.41 0.11
C ASN A 34 16.24 11.83 -0.84
N GLY A 35 15.82 11.45 -2.04
CA GLY A 35 16.71 10.89 -3.06
C GLY A 35 17.29 9.50 -2.72
N ALA A 36 16.82 8.85 -1.65
CA ALA A 36 17.33 7.55 -1.27
C ALA A 36 16.92 6.48 -2.28
N THR A 37 17.86 5.58 -2.58
CA THR A 37 17.61 4.40 -3.40
C THR A 37 17.54 3.14 -2.55
N LEU A 38 16.60 2.25 -2.87
CA LEU A 38 16.48 0.90 -2.35
C LEU A 38 16.32 -0.04 -3.54
N SER A 39 17.25 -0.97 -3.73
CA SER A 39 17.21 -1.82 -4.92
C SER A 39 17.64 -3.25 -4.71
N ASN A 40 17.22 -4.14 -5.62
CA ASN A 40 17.70 -5.52 -5.74
C ASN A 40 17.58 -6.32 -4.45
N LEU A 41 16.49 -6.15 -3.71
CA LEU A 41 16.26 -6.80 -2.41
C LEU A 41 14.94 -7.56 -2.42
N ASN A 42 14.99 -8.83 -2.05
CA ASN A 42 13.83 -9.71 -2.00
C ASN A 42 13.54 -10.11 -0.55
N LEU A 43 12.28 -10.02 -0.13
CA LEU A 43 11.81 -10.48 1.18
C LEU A 43 10.89 -11.68 1.00
N THR A 44 11.08 -12.74 1.79
CA THR A 44 10.25 -13.96 1.73
C THR A 44 9.76 -14.38 3.12
N ASN A 45 8.60 -15.06 3.18
CA ASN A 45 7.95 -15.46 4.44
C ASN A 45 7.75 -14.25 5.37
N VAL A 46 7.11 -13.23 4.82
CA VAL A 46 6.93 -11.91 5.43
C VAL A 46 5.68 -11.90 6.28
N ALA A 47 5.79 -11.48 7.53
CA ALA A 47 4.65 -11.14 8.35
C ALA A 47 4.91 -9.82 9.08
N VAL A 48 4.14 -8.79 8.71
CA VAL A 48 4.26 -7.44 9.25
C VAL A 48 2.90 -7.02 9.81
N TYR A 49 2.86 -6.73 11.10
CA TYR A 49 1.67 -6.29 11.81
C TYR A 49 1.96 -4.95 12.49
N GLY A 50 1.27 -3.89 12.08
CA GLY A 50 1.40 -2.56 12.68
C GLY A 50 0.07 -2.00 13.15
N LYS A 51 0.04 -1.29 14.27
CA LYS A 51 -1.20 -0.73 14.83
C LYS A 51 -0.97 0.65 15.40
N ILE A 52 -1.89 1.59 15.21
CA ILE A 52 -1.98 2.78 16.07
C ILE A 52 -3.45 3.17 16.24
N THR A 53 -3.93 3.18 17.49
CA THR A 53 -5.31 3.54 17.82
C THR A 53 -5.45 4.84 18.62
N ALA A 54 -4.34 5.57 18.84
CA ALA A 54 -4.40 6.92 19.39
C ALA A 54 -5.15 7.87 18.45
N ASP A 55 -5.85 8.85 19.01
CA ASP A 55 -6.58 9.85 18.24
C ASP A 55 -5.62 10.66 17.35
N TYR A 56 -6.07 10.96 16.12
CA TYR A 56 -5.35 11.70 15.09
C TYR A 56 -4.06 11.06 14.55
N GLU A 57 -3.74 9.85 15.01
CA GLU A 57 -2.63 9.07 14.51
C GLU A 57 -3.08 8.10 13.41
N ARG A 58 -2.09 7.63 12.65
CA ARG A 58 -2.30 6.74 11.51
C ARG A 58 -1.10 5.82 11.30
N PRO A 59 -1.29 4.50 11.34
CA PRO A 59 -0.25 3.56 10.97
C PRO A 59 -0.08 3.50 9.45
N PHE A 60 1.17 3.45 9.03
CA PHE A 60 1.60 3.17 7.67
C PHE A 60 2.40 1.87 7.70
N VAL A 61 1.87 0.82 7.07
CA VAL A 61 2.48 -0.50 7.13
C VAL A 61 2.75 -1.04 5.73
N GLY A 62 4.00 -1.41 5.48
CA GLY A 62 4.41 -2.05 4.26
C GLY A 62 5.37 -3.20 4.50
N GLY A 63 5.37 -4.19 3.62
CA GLY A 63 6.25 -5.35 3.76
C GLY A 63 7.74 -4.96 3.69
N LEU A 64 8.09 -4.06 2.77
CA LEU A 64 9.46 -3.58 2.59
C LEU A 64 9.67 -2.21 3.26
N VAL A 65 8.79 -1.25 3.04
CA VAL A 65 8.91 0.10 3.60
C VAL A 65 7.61 0.51 4.28
N GLY A 66 7.66 0.97 5.53
CA GLY A 66 6.49 1.50 6.21
C GLY A 66 5.96 2.73 5.48
N GLY A 67 6.81 3.73 5.28
CA GLY A 67 6.50 4.87 4.43
C GLY A 67 5.39 5.74 5.02
N ASN A 68 5.59 6.28 6.21
CA ASN A 68 4.69 7.31 6.74
C ASN A 68 4.85 8.66 6.02
N LEU A 69 4.20 9.71 6.54
CA LEU A 69 4.26 11.08 5.98
C LEU A 69 5.66 11.72 5.98
N GLY A 70 6.66 11.10 6.61
CA GLY A 70 8.06 11.48 6.56
C GLY A 70 8.83 10.88 5.38
N MET A 71 8.17 10.12 4.50
CA MET A 71 8.78 9.58 3.29
C MET A 71 9.43 10.70 2.47
N GLY A 72 10.69 10.50 2.09
CA GLY A 72 11.47 11.46 1.32
C GLY A 72 10.99 11.61 -0.11
N LYS A 73 11.16 12.81 -0.65
CA LYS A 73 10.92 13.10 -2.08
C LYS A 73 11.98 12.42 -2.94
N ASN A 74 11.65 12.12 -4.20
CA ASN A 74 12.58 11.51 -5.14
C ASN A 74 13.17 10.16 -4.67
N ALA A 75 12.53 9.50 -3.72
CA ALA A 75 12.93 8.16 -3.30
C ALA A 75 12.71 7.16 -4.44
N ARG A 76 13.59 6.17 -4.56
CA ARG A 76 13.54 5.16 -5.64
C ARG A 76 13.57 3.77 -5.04
N ILE A 77 12.58 2.97 -5.35
CA ILE A 77 12.53 1.55 -5.04
C ILE A 77 12.51 0.77 -6.36
N ASP A 78 13.47 -0.11 -6.57
CA ASP A 78 13.65 -0.76 -7.87
C ASP A 78 14.13 -2.22 -7.75
N HIS A 79 13.57 -3.13 -8.54
CA HIS A 79 13.93 -4.56 -8.48
C HIS A 79 13.79 -5.17 -7.09
N CYS A 80 12.70 -4.86 -6.39
CA CYS A 80 12.41 -5.39 -5.06
C CYS A 80 11.19 -6.32 -5.06
N SER A 81 11.17 -7.30 -4.15
CA SER A 81 10.00 -8.15 -3.96
C SER A 81 9.66 -8.42 -2.50
N VAL A 82 8.38 -8.62 -2.22
CA VAL A 82 7.86 -9.04 -0.91
C VAL A 82 6.88 -10.19 -1.11
N VAL A 83 7.22 -11.36 -0.58
CA VAL A 83 6.51 -12.61 -0.90
C VAL A 83 6.20 -13.42 0.35
N GLY A 84 5.01 -14.01 0.36
CA GLY A 84 4.54 -14.95 1.35
C GLY A 84 4.11 -14.27 2.65
N GLY A 85 2.99 -14.73 3.20
CA GLY A 85 2.44 -14.25 4.47
C GLY A 85 1.57 -13.01 4.31
N ILE A 86 1.77 -12.01 5.17
CA ILE A 86 0.79 -10.95 5.42
C ILE A 86 1.42 -9.60 5.76
N VAL A 87 0.79 -8.54 5.27
CA VAL A 87 0.94 -7.16 5.75
C VAL A 87 -0.39 -6.71 6.32
N SER A 88 -0.44 -6.49 7.63
CA SER A 88 -1.67 -6.17 8.34
C SER A 88 -1.54 -4.88 9.14
N THR A 89 -2.59 -4.07 9.11
CA THR A 89 -2.65 -2.89 9.96
C THR A 89 -4.03 -2.56 10.51
N GLU A 90 -4.05 -2.06 11.75
CA GLU A 90 -5.24 -1.53 12.41
C GLU A 90 -5.00 -0.09 12.88
N GLY A 91 -5.90 0.81 12.49
CA GLY A 91 -5.94 2.19 12.94
C GLY A 91 -7.29 2.58 13.53
N LYS A 92 -7.34 3.68 14.29
CA LYS A 92 -8.61 4.24 14.74
C LYS A 92 -9.31 5.01 13.63
N GLN A 93 -8.78 6.18 13.25
CA GLN A 93 -9.37 7.07 12.24
C GLN A 93 -8.83 6.87 10.83
N TRP A 94 -7.56 6.45 10.71
CA TRP A 94 -6.99 6.08 9.43
C TRP A 94 -6.07 4.88 9.56
N ALA A 95 -5.95 4.11 8.48
CA ALA A 95 -4.98 3.04 8.35
C ALA A 95 -4.51 2.90 6.90
N TYR A 96 -3.21 2.73 6.69
CA TYR A 96 -2.60 2.63 5.36
C TYR A 96 -1.74 1.36 5.28
N GLY A 97 -2.12 0.45 4.38
CA GLY A 97 -1.40 -0.81 4.17
C GLY A 97 -1.07 -1.06 2.71
N GLY A 98 0.20 -1.34 2.43
CA GLY A 98 0.67 -1.71 1.09
C GLY A 98 1.53 -2.95 1.13
N GLY A 99 1.36 -3.90 0.20
CA GLY A 99 2.19 -5.12 0.24
C GLY A 99 3.69 -4.85 0.18
N LEU A 100 4.11 -3.79 -0.54
CA LEU A 100 5.51 -3.37 -0.61
C LEU A 100 5.77 -2.12 0.25
N THR A 101 5.03 -1.05 0.01
CA THR A 101 5.15 0.20 0.77
C THR A 101 3.80 0.81 1.08
N ALA A 102 3.58 1.37 2.28
CA ALA A 102 2.30 2.03 2.53
C ALA A 102 2.17 3.35 1.76
N SER A 103 3.26 4.12 1.64
CA SER A 103 3.23 5.34 0.83
C SER A 103 4.44 5.56 -0.05
N LEU A 104 4.22 6.34 -1.12
CA LEU A 104 5.25 6.98 -1.93
C LEU A 104 5.01 8.49 -1.92
N TYR A 105 6.07 9.27 -1.75
CA TYR A 105 5.98 10.73 -1.62
C TYR A 105 6.71 11.44 -2.75
N LEU A 106 6.13 12.57 -3.19
CA LEU A 106 6.54 13.47 -4.27
C LEU A 106 7.73 13.04 -5.13
N ASP A 107 7.45 12.82 -6.41
CA ASP A 107 8.43 12.42 -7.42
C ASP A 107 9.14 11.09 -7.09
N ALA A 108 8.50 10.20 -6.32
CA ALA A 108 9.04 8.89 -6.00
C ALA A 108 8.83 7.88 -7.14
N TYR A 109 9.77 6.95 -7.28
CA TYR A 109 9.74 5.92 -8.31
C TYR A 109 9.68 4.54 -7.64
N LEU A 110 8.71 3.73 -8.03
CA LEU A 110 8.65 2.31 -7.71
C LEU A 110 8.61 1.53 -9.01
N THR A 111 9.69 0.82 -9.32
CA THR A 111 9.87 0.18 -10.62
C THR A 111 10.30 -1.27 -10.49
N ASN A 112 9.93 -2.09 -11.48
CA ASN A 112 10.42 -3.47 -11.63
C ASN A 112 10.26 -4.32 -10.35
N SER A 113 9.23 -4.05 -9.57
CA SER A 113 9.05 -4.56 -8.21
C SER A 113 7.68 -5.19 -8.03
N TRP A 114 7.56 -6.19 -7.17
CA TRP A 114 6.32 -6.94 -7.06
C TRP A 114 6.05 -7.52 -5.67
N THR A 115 4.80 -7.91 -5.46
CA THR A 115 4.35 -8.50 -4.20
C THR A 115 3.46 -9.72 -4.42
N ASP A 116 3.55 -10.66 -3.49
CA ASP A 116 2.60 -11.76 -3.33
C ASP A 116 2.41 -12.03 -1.84
N VAL A 117 1.68 -11.12 -1.20
CA VAL A 117 1.33 -11.14 0.23
C VAL A 117 -0.14 -10.76 0.39
N THR A 118 -0.80 -11.32 1.40
CA THR A 118 -2.13 -10.84 1.78
C THR A 118 -1.99 -9.47 2.45
N VAL A 119 -2.78 -8.49 2.00
CA VAL A 119 -2.85 -7.16 2.63
C VAL A 119 -4.18 -7.04 3.38
N GLN A 120 -4.12 -6.72 4.68
CA GLN A 120 -5.29 -6.53 5.53
C GLN A 120 -5.23 -5.17 6.20
N VAL A 121 -6.24 -4.33 6.00
CA VAL A 121 -6.25 -2.97 6.55
C VAL A 121 -7.57 -2.69 7.25
N LYS A 122 -7.52 -2.24 8.50
CA LYS A 122 -8.72 -1.94 9.28
C LYS A 122 -8.62 -0.54 9.88
N SER A 123 -9.66 0.26 9.69
CA SER A 123 -9.92 1.46 10.49
C SER A 123 -11.19 1.25 11.29
N THR A 124 -11.18 1.48 12.61
CA THR A 124 -12.35 1.24 13.47
C THR A 124 -13.41 2.33 13.37
N GLU A 125 -12.99 3.58 13.13
CA GLU A 125 -13.83 4.80 13.18
C GLU A 125 -13.48 5.76 12.04
N GLY A 126 -13.07 5.23 10.89
CA GLY A 126 -12.62 6.08 9.80
C GLY A 126 -12.27 5.33 8.54
N LEU A 127 -11.30 5.87 7.81
CA LEU A 127 -10.98 5.49 6.43
C LEU A 127 -9.73 4.64 6.35
N CYS A 128 -9.73 3.67 5.45
CA CYS A 128 -8.52 2.93 5.11
C CYS A 128 -8.11 3.18 3.66
N SER A 129 -6.80 3.06 3.41
CA SER A 129 -6.25 2.91 2.08
C SER A 129 -5.46 1.62 2.03
N ALA A 130 -5.74 0.78 1.04
CA ALA A 130 -5.11 -0.53 0.92
C ALA A 130 -4.76 -0.82 -0.53
N GLY A 131 -3.51 -1.25 -0.77
CA GLY A 131 -3.05 -1.69 -2.07
C GLY A 131 -2.22 -2.95 -1.98
N GLY A 132 -2.36 -3.86 -2.92
CA GLY A 132 -1.50 -5.05 -2.96
C GLY A 132 -0.02 -4.69 -3.14
N LEU A 133 0.28 -3.54 -3.74
CA LEU A 133 1.63 -2.99 -3.83
C LEU A 133 1.81 -1.74 -2.94
N VAL A 134 0.96 -0.71 -3.14
CA VAL A 134 1.09 0.60 -2.49
C VAL A 134 -0.24 1.08 -1.91
N ALA A 135 -0.29 1.52 -0.66
CA ALA A 135 -1.55 2.03 -0.11
C ALA A 135 -1.92 3.39 -0.72
N THR A 136 -0.97 4.32 -0.79
CA THR A 136 -1.17 5.66 -1.36
C THR A 136 0.09 6.19 -2.03
N ASN A 137 -0.05 7.01 -3.06
CA ASN A 137 1.10 7.71 -3.64
C ASN A 137 0.79 9.16 -4.01
N SER A 138 1.84 9.98 -4.10
CA SER A 138 1.76 11.42 -4.31
C SER A 138 2.13 11.86 -5.73
N ASN A 139 1.94 13.16 -6.01
CA ASN A 139 2.20 13.77 -7.30
C ASN A 139 3.62 13.53 -7.81
N GLY A 140 3.74 13.41 -9.13
CA GLY A 140 5.01 13.14 -9.80
C GLY A 140 5.54 11.72 -9.58
N SER A 141 4.88 10.90 -8.75
CA SER A 141 5.32 9.52 -8.55
C SER A 141 5.06 8.67 -9.80
N MET A 142 5.91 7.67 -10.01
CA MET A 142 5.79 6.68 -11.07
C MET A 142 5.83 5.28 -10.49
N ILE A 143 4.84 4.47 -10.83
CA ILE A 143 4.80 3.04 -10.55
C ILE A 143 4.81 2.31 -11.90
N ALA A 144 5.90 1.63 -12.23
CA ALA A 144 6.04 1.01 -13.56
C ALA A 144 6.68 -0.37 -13.54
N ASN A 145 6.23 -1.27 -14.40
CA ASN A 145 6.69 -2.66 -14.46
C ASN A 145 6.52 -3.38 -13.11
N CYS A 146 5.38 -3.15 -12.45
CA CYS A 146 5.13 -3.66 -11.10
C CYS A 146 3.94 -4.60 -11.05
N ALA A 147 3.94 -5.53 -10.10
CA ALA A 147 2.82 -6.46 -9.93
C ALA A 147 2.43 -6.67 -8.47
N ALA A 148 1.14 -6.92 -8.23
CA ALA A 148 0.61 -7.36 -6.95
C ALA A 148 -0.27 -8.58 -7.14
N LEU A 149 0.10 -9.70 -6.52
CA LEU A 149 -0.54 -11.00 -6.77
C LEU A 149 -1.44 -11.46 -5.63
N GLY A 150 -1.16 -11.01 -4.40
CA GLY A 150 -1.90 -11.40 -3.21
C GLY A 150 -3.20 -10.63 -3.02
N ASP A 151 -4.08 -11.18 -2.19
CA ASP A 151 -5.40 -10.61 -1.89
C ASP A 151 -5.30 -9.34 -1.04
N VAL A 152 -6.23 -8.41 -1.25
CA VAL A 152 -6.36 -7.16 -0.51
C VAL A 152 -7.73 -7.11 0.15
N THR A 153 -7.75 -6.99 1.47
CA THR A 153 -8.98 -6.82 2.24
C THR A 153 -8.89 -5.56 3.08
N ALA A 154 -9.96 -4.79 3.10
CA ALA A 154 -10.04 -3.62 3.96
C ALA A 154 -11.39 -3.51 4.66
N ILE A 155 -11.37 -3.05 5.91
CA ILE A 155 -12.54 -2.73 6.71
C ILE A 155 -12.46 -1.25 7.09
N SER A 156 -13.46 -0.48 6.67
CA SER A 156 -13.60 0.93 7.01
C SER A 156 -14.69 1.11 8.05
N GLY A 157 -14.36 1.86 9.10
CA GLY A 157 -15.27 2.22 10.18
C GLY A 157 -16.28 3.30 9.80
N TYR A 158 -17.12 3.66 10.76
CA TYR A 158 -18.11 4.74 10.57
C TYR A 158 -17.40 6.08 10.37
N THR A 159 -17.89 6.90 9.42
CA THR A 159 -17.41 8.27 9.20
C THR A 159 -18.60 9.23 9.18
N THR A 160 -18.42 10.47 9.65
CA THR A 160 -19.47 11.50 9.65
C THR A 160 -19.65 12.20 8.30
N SER A 161 -18.83 11.87 7.30
CA SER A 161 -18.86 12.46 5.96
C SER A 161 -19.12 11.37 4.92
N SER A 162 -20.36 11.31 4.40
CA SER A 162 -20.83 10.30 3.43
C SER A 162 -20.07 10.28 2.09
N LYS A 163 -19.28 11.34 1.81
CA LYS A 163 -18.62 11.54 0.52
C LYS A 163 -17.25 10.90 0.38
N VAL A 164 -16.59 10.52 1.48
CA VAL A 164 -15.22 9.98 1.41
C VAL A 164 -15.26 8.51 1.76
N SER A 165 -15.00 7.66 0.77
CA SER A 165 -14.87 6.21 0.95
C SER A 165 -13.42 5.81 1.20
N ALA A 166 -13.23 4.64 1.79
CA ALA A 166 -11.93 3.97 1.79
C ALA A 166 -11.48 3.69 0.34
N SER A 167 -10.17 3.68 0.10
CA SER A 167 -9.59 3.45 -1.23
C SER A 167 -8.85 2.12 -1.26
N VAL A 168 -9.39 1.13 -1.96
CA VAL A 168 -8.87 -0.24 -1.96
C VAL A 168 -8.64 -0.72 -3.38
N GLY A 169 -7.40 -1.03 -3.73
CA GLY A 169 -7.05 -1.52 -5.06
C GLY A 169 -6.17 -2.75 -5.02
N GLY A 170 -6.27 -3.60 -6.05
CA GLY A 170 -5.38 -4.76 -6.16
C GLY A 170 -3.90 -4.36 -6.31
N LEU A 171 -3.60 -3.25 -6.99
CA LEU A 171 -2.25 -2.68 -7.07
C LEU A 171 -2.09 -1.51 -6.08
N VAL A 172 -2.94 -0.49 -6.20
CA VAL A 172 -2.85 0.74 -5.39
C VAL A 172 -4.20 1.15 -4.81
N GLY A 173 -4.22 1.52 -3.53
CA GLY A 173 -5.42 2.05 -2.89
C GLY A 173 -5.82 3.41 -3.46
N GLN A 174 -5.12 4.46 -3.04
CA GLN A 174 -5.31 5.83 -3.53
C GLN A 174 -4.14 6.26 -4.43
N ALA A 175 -4.45 6.57 -5.68
CA ALA A 175 -3.49 6.75 -6.75
C ALA A 175 -3.41 8.18 -7.28
N THR A 176 -2.20 8.59 -7.63
CA THR A 176 -1.87 9.80 -8.42
C THR A 176 -0.68 9.51 -9.35
N GLY A 177 -0.30 10.40 -10.27
CA GLY A 177 0.93 10.20 -11.06
C GLY A 177 0.82 9.14 -12.16
N LEU A 178 1.95 8.51 -12.53
CA LEU A 178 2.02 7.58 -13.67
C LEU A 178 2.02 6.12 -13.24
N PHE A 179 1.20 5.33 -13.91
CA PHE A 179 1.17 3.87 -13.86
C PHE A 179 1.40 3.31 -15.26
N HIS A 180 2.42 2.46 -15.40
CA HIS A 180 2.77 1.89 -16.70
C HIS A 180 3.17 0.42 -16.59
N ASN A 181 2.58 -0.43 -17.43
CA ASN A 181 2.95 -1.85 -17.49
C ASN A 181 2.85 -2.55 -16.12
N CYS A 182 1.74 -2.33 -15.40
CA CYS A 182 1.50 -2.92 -14.09
C CYS A 182 0.41 -3.99 -14.11
N TYR A 183 0.46 -4.91 -13.14
CA TYR A 183 -0.50 -6.02 -13.06
C TYR A 183 -1.03 -6.26 -11.64
N ALA A 184 -2.32 -6.54 -11.52
CA ALA A 184 -2.93 -6.97 -10.25
C ALA A 184 -3.69 -8.30 -10.42
N ALA A 185 -3.43 -9.28 -9.55
CA ALA A 185 -4.01 -10.62 -9.69
C ALA A 185 -4.94 -11.06 -8.56
N GLY A 186 -4.76 -10.49 -7.36
CA GLY A 186 -5.47 -10.88 -6.15
C GLY A 186 -6.90 -10.36 -6.08
N ASN A 187 -7.71 -11.01 -5.26
CA ASN A 187 -9.06 -10.56 -4.94
C ASN A 187 -9.00 -9.27 -4.11
N VAL A 188 -9.99 -8.41 -4.29
CA VAL A 188 -10.10 -7.13 -3.60
C VAL A 188 -11.44 -7.06 -2.89
N ALA A 189 -11.44 -6.90 -1.57
CA ALA A 189 -12.65 -6.77 -0.78
C ALA A 189 -12.62 -5.53 0.11
N LEU A 190 -13.68 -4.72 0.07
CA LEU A 190 -13.88 -3.57 0.94
C LEU A 190 -15.20 -3.72 1.72
N THR A 191 -15.10 -3.80 3.04
CA THR A 191 -16.27 -3.73 3.94
C THR A 191 -16.36 -2.35 4.57
N MET A 192 -17.52 -1.69 4.42
CA MET A 192 -17.78 -0.38 5.00
C MET A 192 -18.83 -0.48 6.10
N ALA A 193 -18.64 0.24 7.21
CA ALA A 193 -19.64 0.34 8.28
C ALA A 193 -20.90 1.14 7.88
N ILE A 194 -20.79 1.97 6.84
CA ILE A 194 -21.88 2.74 6.24
C ILE A 194 -21.87 2.56 4.73
N THR A 195 -23.03 2.70 4.07
CA THR A 195 -23.08 2.74 2.61
C THR A 195 -22.48 4.07 2.11
N PRO A 196 -21.37 4.06 1.35
CA PRO A 196 -20.79 5.29 0.82
C PRO A 196 -21.55 5.78 -0.41
N ASP A 197 -21.52 7.09 -0.66
CA ASP A 197 -22.06 7.66 -1.91
C ASP A 197 -21.24 7.19 -3.13
N GLU A 198 -19.92 7.03 -2.96
CA GLU A 198 -18.96 6.63 -4.00
C GLU A 198 -17.98 5.60 -3.43
N PRO A 199 -18.25 4.27 -3.55
CA PRO A 199 -17.28 3.26 -3.13
C PRO A 199 -16.03 3.29 -4.01
N ALA A 200 -14.84 3.32 -3.40
CA ALA A 200 -13.57 3.35 -4.10
C ALA A 200 -12.83 2.00 -3.96
N VAL A 201 -13.37 0.99 -4.64
CA VAL A 201 -12.80 -0.37 -4.70
C VAL A 201 -12.58 -0.78 -6.17
N GLY A 202 -11.41 -1.33 -6.49
CA GLY A 202 -11.09 -1.71 -7.87
C GLY A 202 -10.03 -2.80 -8.01
N SER A 203 -10.07 -3.58 -9.10
CA SER A 203 -9.11 -4.66 -9.34
C SER A 203 -7.67 -4.18 -9.48
N LEU A 204 -7.47 -2.94 -9.94
CA LEU A 204 -6.14 -2.35 -10.12
C LEU A 204 -5.93 -1.17 -9.17
N ILE A 205 -6.77 -0.14 -9.27
CA ILE A 205 -6.71 1.08 -8.46
C ILE A 205 -8.04 1.29 -7.76
N GLY A 206 -8.04 1.58 -6.47
CA GLY A 206 -9.25 1.85 -5.70
C GLY A 206 -9.82 3.22 -5.99
N GLN A 207 -9.00 4.26 -5.89
CA GLN A 207 -9.35 5.63 -6.25
C GLN A 207 -8.21 6.28 -7.02
N MET A 208 -8.49 6.84 -8.19
CA MET A 208 -7.58 7.78 -8.84
C MET A 208 -7.98 9.21 -8.45
N SER A 209 -7.07 9.97 -7.84
CA SER A 209 -7.35 11.37 -7.50
C SER A 209 -7.45 12.20 -8.78
N THR A 210 -8.52 12.99 -8.92
CA THR A 210 -8.85 13.78 -10.13
C THR A 210 -8.81 15.30 -9.90
N GLY A 211 -8.28 15.76 -8.77
CA GLY A 211 -8.11 17.19 -8.51
C GLY A 211 -7.23 17.83 -9.58
N ARG A 212 -7.48 19.10 -9.97
CA ARG A 212 -6.75 19.79 -11.06
C ARG A 212 -5.21 19.79 -10.95
N SER A 213 -4.67 19.51 -9.77
CA SER A 213 -3.23 19.39 -9.48
C SER A 213 -2.74 17.94 -9.34
N TYR A 214 -3.63 16.96 -9.38
CA TYR A 214 -3.39 15.52 -9.22
C TYR A 214 -3.89 14.82 -10.48
N ASN A 215 -3.02 14.67 -11.47
CA ASN A 215 -3.34 13.91 -12.68
C ASN A 215 -2.79 12.49 -12.53
N GLY A 216 -3.61 11.50 -12.86
CA GLY A 216 -3.23 10.11 -12.97
C GLY A 216 -3.20 9.68 -14.43
N ILE A 217 -2.14 8.99 -14.85
CA ILE A 217 -2.06 8.35 -16.16
C ILE A 217 -1.90 6.85 -15.90
N VAL A 218 -2.81 6.05 -16.44
CA VAL A 218 -2.74 4.59 -16.39
C VAL A 218 -2.62 4.07 -17.81
N THR A 219 -1.51 3.42 -18.11
CA THR A 219 -1.19 2.92 -19.46
C THR A 219 -0.67 1.50 -19.37
N ASP A 220 -1.13 0.63 -20.26
CA ASP A 220 -0.64 -0.75 -20.35
C ASP A 220 -0.74 -1.52 -19.01
N CYS A 221 -1.73 -1.19 -18.17
CA CYS A 221 -1.96 -1.89 -16.91
C CYS A 221 -3.08 -2.92 -17.08
N TYR A 222 -2.92 -4.05 -16.42
CA TYR A 222 -3.81 -5.19 -16.54
C TYR A 222 -4.24 -5.68 -15.16
N TYR A 223 -5.37 -6.38 -15.11
CA TYR A 223 -5.80 -7.09 -13.92
C TYR A 223 -6.31 -8.48 -14.29
N ASN A 224 -6.26 -9.41 -13.34
CA ASN A 224 -6.82 -10.74 -13.51
C ASN A 224 -8.35 -10.66 -13.55
N SER A 225 -8.96 -10.96 -14.70
CA SER A 225 -10.42 -10.95 -14.87
C SER A 225 -11.15 -12.01 -14.05
N LYS A 226 -10.42 -12.98 -13.47
CA LYS A 226 -10.98 -13.98 -12.54
C LYS A 226 -10.95 -13.53 -11.08
N ALA A 227 -10.25 -12.44 -10.76
CA ALA A 227 -10.23 -11.90 -9.41
C ALA A 227 -11.57 -11.25 -9.09
N THR A 228 -12.04 -11.43 -7.86
CA THR A 228 -13.28 -10.78 -7.41
C THR A 228 -13.00 -9.39 -6.87
N VAL A 229 -13.94 -8.47 -7.12
CA VAL A 229 -13.99 -7.16 -6.47
C VAL A 229 -15.34 -7.04 -5.78
N SER A 230 -15.35 -6.83 -4.46
CA SER A 230 -16.56 -6.80 -3.65
C SER A 230 -16.53 -5.72 -2.59
#